data_AF-A0A1W0E386-F1
#
_entry.id   AF-A0A1W0E386-F1
#
_cell.length_a   1.000
_cell.length_b   1.000
_cell.length_c   1.000
_cell.angle_alpha   90.00
_cell.angle_beta   90.00
_cell.angle_gamma   90.00
#
_symmetry.space_group_name_H-M   'P 1'
#
loop_
_entity.id
_entity.type
_entity.pdbx_description
1 polymer ?
#
loop_
_entity_poly.entity_id
_entity_poly.type
_entity_poly.pdbx_seq_one_letter_code
_entity_poly.pdbx_strand_id
1 'polypeptide(L)'
;MAEGFAKLRLRNVVIKEDIDEAIKVALDSFLNAQKYSVNQNLRKKFAKYLDNDEELMIYLLKRMVSESEIVNARINKKWATVRVEDFIKKLKKLNISTSTENLFKGEKFTKEGFIVDGEYILRQQL
;
A
#
# COMPACT_ATOMS: atom_id res chain seq x y z
N MET A 1 14.38 -11.99 -16.64
CA MET A 1 14.06 -11.41 -15.31
C MET A 1 13.94 -12.48 -14.23
N ALA A 2 13.12 -13.53 -14.40
CA ALA A 2 12.99 -14.60 -13.40
C ALA A 2 14.32 -15.31 -13.05
N GLU A 3 15.12 -15.67 -14.06
CA GLU A 3 16.48 -16.19 -13.82
C GLU A 3 17.40 -15.19 -13.10
N GLY A 4 17.18 -13.89 -13.28
CA GLY A 4 17.91 -12.84 -12.56
C GLY A 4 17.60 -12.88 -11.07
N PHE A 5 16.32 -13.02 -10.70
CA PHE A 5 15.90 -13.19 -9.30
C PHE A 5 16.45 -14.47 -8.68
N ALA A 6 16.41 -15.58 -9.43
CA ALA A 6 17.01 -16.85 -9.00
C ALA A 6 18.51 -16.68 -8.71
N LYS A 7 19.27 -16.08 -9.65
CA LYS A 7 20.70 -15.83 -9.49
C LYS A 7 21.03 -14.86 -8.35
N LEU A 8 20.22 -13.81 -8.15
CA LEU A 8 20.37 -12.88 -7.02
C LEU A 8 20.21 -13.60 -5.67
N ARG A 9 19.36 -14.63 -5.62
CA ARG A 9 19.18 -15.52 -4.47
C ARG A 9 20.13 -16.72 -4.47
N LEU A 10 21.18 -16.69 -5.30
CA LEU A 10 22.20 -17.73 -5.44
C LEU A 10 21.63 -19.11 -5.85
N ARG A 11 20.47 -19.14 -6.50
CA ARG A 11 19.86 -20.35 -7.05
C ARG A 11 20.14 -20.47 -8.54
N ASN A 12 20.42 -21.71 -8.96
CA ASN A 12 20.61 -22.06 -10.37
C ASN A 12 19.30 -22.47 -11.07
N VAL A 13 18.24 -22.68 -10.29
CA VAL A 13 16.91 -23.06 -10.80
C VAL A 13 15.91 -21.97 -10.48
N VAL A 14 15.03 -21.70 -11.44
CA VAL A 14 13.93 -20.75 -11.29
C VAL A 14 12.79 -21.45 -10.57
N ILE A 15 12.32 -20.84 -9.48
CA ILE A 15 11.13 -21.29 -8.77
C ILE A 15 9.95 -20.34 -9.02
N LYS A 16 8.75 -20.75 -8.61
CA LYS A 16 7.51 -20.02 -8.87
C LYS A 16 7.56 -18.58 -8.36
N GLU A 17 8.20 -18.37 -7.21
CA GLU A 17 8.36 -17.06 -6.57
C GLU A 17 9.16 -16.09 -7.46
N ASP A 18 10.21 -16.58 -8.13
CA ASP A 18 11.03 -15.77 -9.03
C ASP A 18 10.27 -15.40 -10.32
N ILE A 19 9.36 -16.27 -10.76
CA ILE A 19 8.45 -16.01 -11.87
C ILE A 19 7.41 -14.96 -11.46
N ASP A 20 6.81 -15.11 -10.28
CA ASP A 20 5.82 -14.18 -9.77
C ASP A 20 6.43 -12.77 -9.57
N GLU A 21 7.67 -12.67 -9.08
CA GLU A 21 8.42 -11.38 -9.01
C GLU A 21 8.74 -10.81 -10.38
N ALA A 22 9.13 -11.64 -11.35
CA ALA A 22 9.35 -11.18 -12.72
C ALA A 22 8.06 -10.64 -13.37
N ILE A 23 6.92 -11.29 -13.12
CA ILE A 23 5.61 -10.84 -13.59
C ILE A 23 5.26 -9.49 -12.96
N LYS A 24 5.49 -9.32 -11.65
CA LYS A 24 5.27 -8.04 -10.95
C LYS A 24 6.02 -6.87 -11.61
N VAL A 25 7.33 -7.04 -11.80
CA VAL A 25 8.18 -5.98 -12.39
C VAL A 25 7.76 -5.68 -13.83
N ALA A 26 7.47 -6.70 -14.62
CA ALA A 26 7.02 -6.53 -16.00
C ALA A 26 5.67 -5.80 -16.07
N LEU A 27 4.72 -6.17 -15.21
CA LEU A 27 3.41 -5.52 -15.13
C LEU A 27 3.53 -4.07 -14.70
N ASP A 28 4.37 -3.75 -13.71
CA ASP A 28 4.53 -2.37 -13.25
C ASP A 28 5.09 -1.47 -14.36
N SER A 29 6.15 -1.92 -15.05
CA SER A 29 6.70 -1.20 -16.22
C SER A 29 5.65 -1.02 -17.32
N PHE A 30 4.89 -2.07 -17.63
CA PHE A 30 3.87 -2.00 -18.68
C PHE A 30 2.72 -1.06 -18.32
N LEU A 31 2.19 -1.17 -17.10
CA LEU A 31 1.08 -0.36 -16.61
C LEU A 31 1.44 1.13 -16.62
N ASN A 32 2.67 1.50 -16.25
CA ASN A 32 3.13 2.88 -16.24
C ASN A 32 3.19 3.52 -17.64
N ALA A 33 3.27 2.71 -18.71
CA ALA A 33 3.24 3.19 -20.09
C ALA A 33 1.83 3.21 -20.71
N GLN A 34 0.80 2.69 -20.04
CA GLN A 34 -0.55 2.58 -20.58
C GLN A 34 -1.45 3.78 -20.25
N LYS A 35 -2.41 4.06 -21.14
CA LYS A 35 -3.50 5.01 -20.86
C LYS A 35 -4.32 4.55 -19.65
N TYR A 36 -4.82 5.51 -18.87
CA TYR A 36 -5.52 5.25 -17.61
C TYR A 36 -6.63 4.19 -17.70
N SER A 37 -7.48 4.25 -18.72
CA SER A 37 -8.58 3.29 -18.92
C SER A 37 -8.10 1.85 -19.15
N VAL A 38 -6.99 1.70 -19.89
CA VAL A 38 -6.37 0.39 -20.16
C VAL A 38 -5.68 -0.12 -18.89
N ASN A 39 -4.96 0.76 -18.19
CA ASN A 39 -4.30 0.46 -16.93
C ASN A 39 -5.30 -0.09 -15.89
N GLN A 40 -6.45 0.58 -15.70
CA GLN A 40 -7.52 0.13 -14.80
C GLN A 40 -8.04 -1.28 -15.13
N ASN A 41 -8.26 -1.57 -16.41
CA ASN A 41 -8.70 -2.90 -16.84
C ASN A 41 -7.63 -3.99 -16.60
N LEU A 42 -6.36 -3.67 -16.86
CA LEU A 42 -5.25 -4.59 -16.64
C LEU A 42 -5.02 -4.87 -15.16
N ARG A 43 -5.11 -3.84 -14.30
CA ARG A 43 -4.99 -4.00 -12.84
C ARG A 43 -6.01 -4.99 -12.29
N LYS A 44 -7.27 -4.91 -12.73
CA LYS A 44 -8.31 -5.87 -12.36
C LYS A 44 -7.97 -7.30 -12.77
N LYS A 45 -7.46 -7.49 -14.00
CA LYS A 45 -7.09 -8.83 -14.52
C LYS A 45 -5.87 -9.43 -13.83
N PHE A 46 -4.92 -8.60 -13.42
CA PHE A 46 -3.65 -9.02 -12.83
C PHE A 46 -3.54 -8.73 -11.33
N ALA A 47 -4.67 -8.51 -10.65
CA ALA A 47 -4.73 -8.14 -9.23
C ALA A 47 -3.91 -9.07 -8.32
N LYS A 48 -3.93 -10.39 -8.60
CA LYS A 48 -3.12 -11.41 -7.91
C LYS A 48 -1.63 -11.05 -7.80
N TYR A 49 -1.08 -10.41 -8.83
CA TYR A 49 0.33 -10.02 -8.87
C TYR A 49 0.56 -8.63 -8.25
N LEU A 50 -0.47 -7.78 -8.16
CA LEU A 50 -0.34 -6.37 -7.76
C LEU A 50 -0.76 -6.07 -6.30
N ASP A 51 -1.57 -6.91 -5.66
CA ASP A 51 -2.26 -6.58 -4.39
C ASP A 51 -1.41 -6.68 -3.10
N ASN A 52 -0.08 -6.80 -3.17
CA ASN A 52 0.73 -7.12 -1.99
C ASN A 52 1.20 -5.92 -1.13
N ASP A 53 0.66 -4.72 -1.33
CA ASP A 53 1.16 -3.51 -0.63
C ASP A 53 0.39 -3.16 0.66
N GLU A 54 -0.50 -4.04 1.17
CA GLU A 54 -1.27 -3.75 2.39
C GLU A 54 -0.40 -3.41 3.61
N GLU A 55 0.71 -4.12 3.81
CA GLU A 55 1.61 -3.86 4.94
C GLU A 55 2.35 -2.54 4.79
N LEU A 56 2.72 -2.18 3.55
CA LEU A 56 3.34 -0.90 3.24
C LEU A 56 2.35 0.25 3.47
N MET A 57 1.08 0.05 3.12
CA MET A 57 0.02 1.02 3.39
C MET A 57 -0.18 1.25 4.90
N ILE A 58 -0.23 0.17 5.69
CA ILE A 58 -0.34 0.26 7.15
C ILE A 58 0.87 0.95 7.75
N TYR A 59 2.08 0.59 7.30
CA TYR A 59 3.31 1.22 7.75
C TYR A 59 3.31 2.73 7.46
N LEU A 60 2.89 3.13 6.26
CA LEU A 60 2.79 4.53 5.90
C LEU A 60 1.76 5.27 6.76
N LEU A 61 0.61 4.65 6.99
CA LEU A 61 -0.44 5.22 7.83
C LEU A 61 0.01 5.41 9.28
N LYS A 62 0.70 4.41 9.86
CA LYS A 62 1.33 4.53 11.18
C LYS A 62 2.25 5.73 11.24
N ARG A 63 3.09 5.92 10.22
CA ARG A 63 4.00 7.08 10.16
C ARG A 63 3.26 8.41 10.13
N MET A 64 2.20 8.52 9.33
CA MET A 64 1.35 9.72 9.28
C MET A 64 0.66 10.01 10.60
N VAL A 65 0.21 8.95 11.28
CA VAL A 65 -0.44 9.08 12.58
C VAL A 65 0.57 9.52 13.64
N SER A 66 1.78 8.95 13.68
CA SER A 66 2.83 9.40 14.59
C SER A 66 3.25 10.85 14.34
N GLU A 67 3.31 11.29 13.08
CA GLU A 67 3.50 12.71 12.74
C GLU A 67 2.38 13.59 13.36
N SER A 68 1.13 13.13 13.31
CA SER A 68 -0.03 13.82 13.90
C SER A 68 -0.01 13.80 15.44
N GLU A 69 0.38 12.69 16.05
CA GLU A 69 0.49 12.52 17.51
C GLU A 69 1.47 13.52 18.13
N ILE A 70 2.62 13.76 17.48
CA ILE A 70 3.62 14.75 17.93
C ILE A 70 3.04 16.16 17.94
N VAL A 71 2.24 16.51 16.94
CA VAL A 71 1.58 17.82 16.86
C VAL A 71 0.48 17.93 17.93
N ASN A 72 -0.31 16.86 18.10
CA ASN A 72 -1.42 16.82 19.04
C ASN A 72 -1.00 16.81 20.51
N ALA A 73 0.16 16.22 20.83
CA ALA A 73 0.74 16.27 22.18
C ALA A 73 1.01 17.72 22.64
N ARG A 74 1.25 18.65 21.70
CA ARG A 74 1.40 20.08 22.01
C ARG A 74 0.07 20.78 22.29
N ILE A 75 -1.05 20.19 21.86
CA ILE A 75 -2.40 20.78 21.87
C ILE A 75 -3.34 19.99 22.82
N ASN A 76 -2.85 18.95 23.51
CA ASN A 76 -3.64 18.06 24.38
C ASN A 76 -4.86 17.44 23.66
N LYS A 77 -4.74 17.12 22.37
CA LYS A 77 -5.82 16.48 21.60
C LYS A 77 -5.76 14.96 21.77
N LYS A 78 -6.88 14.33 22.15
CA LYS A 78 -6.96 12.89 22.47
C LYS A 78 -6.89 11.93 21.28
N TRP A 79 -7.12 12.43 20.07
CA TRP A 79 -7.16 11.62 18.85
C TRP A 79 -6.18 12.13 17.82
N ALA A 80 -5.39 11.21 17.26
CA ALA A 80 -4.62 11.47 16.07
C ALA A 80 -5.52 11.38 14.84
N THR A 81 -5.43 12.38 13.96
CA THR A 81 -6.34 12.55 12.83
C THR A 81 -5.55 12.70 11.55
N VAL A 82 -5.78 11.81 10.59
CA VAL A 82 -5.16 11.85 9.26
C VAL A 82 -6.27 11.96 8.21
N ARG A 83 -6.18 12.90 7.28
CA ARG A 83 -7.14 12.99 6.16
C ARG A 83 -6.93 11.82 5.20
N VAL A 84 -8.04 11.20 4.79
CA VAL A 84 -8.03 10.11 3.79
C VAL A 84 -7.42 10.60 2.47
N GLU A 85 -7.73 11.84 2.06
CA GLU A 85 -7.18 12.42 0.82
C GLU A 85 -5.65 12.53 0.86
N ASP A 86 -5.08 12.94 1.99
CA ASP A 86 -3.63 13.09 2.14
C ASP A 86 -2.92 11.73 2.13
N PHE A 87 -3.55 10.72 2.74
CA PHE A 87 -3.09 9.34 2.67
C PHE A 87 -3.09 8.83 1.23
N ILE A 88 -4.19 9.01 0.50
CA ILE A 88 -4.30 8.62 -0.92
C ILE A 88 -3.27 9.36 -1.78
N LYS A 89 -3.04 10.66 -1.55
CA LYS A 89 -2.00 11.43 -2.26
C LYS A 89 -0.60 10.86 -2.00
N LYS A 90 -0.28 10.51 -0.75
CA LYS A 90 1.02 9.90 -0.41
C LYS A 90 1.17 8.50 -1.05
N LEU A 91 0.11 7.69 -1.09
CA LEU A 91 0.12 6.39 -1.77
C LEU A 91 0.35 6.54 -3.28
N LYS A 92 -0.38 7.46 -3.93
CA LYS A 92 -0.20 7.75 -5.36
C LYS A 92 1.23 8.20 -5.67
N LYS A 93 1.85 9.01 -4.81
CA LYS A 93 3.25 9.44 -4.98
C LYS A 93 4.25 8.27 -4.93
N LEU A 94 3.92 7.23 -4.17
CA LEU A 94 4.74 6.03 -4.03
C LEU A 94 4.38 4.94 -5.05
N ASN A 95 3.49 5.23 -6.01
CA ASN A 95 2.92 4.27 -6.97
C ASN A 95 2.24 3.07 -6.32
N ILE A 96 1.90 3.15 -5.03
CA ILE A 96 1.20 2.09 -4.32
C ILE A 96 -0.24 2.09 -4.84
N SER A 97 -0.53 1.09 -5.65
CA SER A 97 -1.74 1.02 -6.46
C SER A 97 -2.66 -0.06 -5.93
N THR A 98 -3.05 0.06 -4.66
CA THR A 98 -3.99 -0.86 -4.02
C THR A 98 -5.31 -0.15 -3.79
N SER A 99 -6.39 -0.93 -3.91
CA SER A 99 -7.73 -0.51 -3.50
C SER A 99 -7.72 -0.18 -2.01
N THR A 100 -7.72 1.10 -1.66
CA THR A 100 -7.85 1.58 -0.27
C THR A 100 -9.10 1.02 0.40
N GLU A 101 -10.12 0.66 -0.39
CA GLU A 101 -11.34 -0.02 0.05
C GLU A 101 -11.08 -1.39 0.71
N ASN A 102 -10.10 -2.15 0.21
CA ASN A 102 -9.73 -3.44 0.80
C ASN A 102 -8.98 -3.23 2.12
N LEU A 103 -8.13 -2.19 2.17
CA LEU A 103 -7.40 -1.84 3.39
C LEU A 103 -8.35 -1.45 4.53
N PHE A 104 -9.32 -0.56 4.28
CA PHE A 104 -10.24 -0.08 5.31
C PHE A 104 -11.18 -1.18 5.84
N LYS A 105 -11.45 -2.21 5.03
CA LYS A 105 -12.22 -3.40 5.44
C LYS A 105 -11.36 -4.52 6.01
N GLY A 106 -10.03 -4.42 5.89
CA GLY A 106 -9.11 -5.47 6.28
C GLY A 106 -8.96 -5.61 7.79
N GLU A 107 -8.86 -6.85 8.27
CA GLU A 107 -8.65 -7.15 9.70
C GLU A 107 -7.36 -6.54 10.27
N LYS A 108 -6.35 -6.31 9.43
CA LYS A 108 -5.10 -5.68 9.84
C LYS A 108 -5.30 -4.20 10.21
N PHE A 109 -6.23 -3.50 9.55
CA PHE A 109 -6.51 -2.09 9.82
C PHE A 109 -7.21 -1.91 11.17
N THR A 110 -8.20 -2.76 11.47
CA THR A 110 -8.93 -2.74 12.74
C THR A 110 -8.07 -3.22 13.92
N LYS A 111 -7.21 -4.24 13.72
CA LYS A 111 -6.26 -4.70 14.75
C LYS A 111 -5.31 -3.61 15.23
N GLU A 112 -4.92 -2.68 14.37
CA GLU A 112 -4.02 -1.58 14.69
C GLU A 112 -4.72 -0.39 15.39
N GLY A 113 -6.04 -0.49 15.58
CA GLY A 113 -6.85 0.52 16.26
C GLY A 113 -7.22 1.73 15.40
N PHE A 114 -7.15 1.58 14.06
CA PHE A 114 -7.59 2.64 13.15
C PHE A 114 -9.10 2.59 12.93
N ILE A 115 -9.73 3.76 12.90
CA ILE A 115 -11.16 3.92 12.62
C ILE A 115 -11.30 4.96 11.51
N VAL A 116 -12.13 4.67 10.50
CA VAL A 116 -12.48 5.65 9.47
C VAL A 116 -13.76 6.36 9.90
N ASP A 117 -13.68 7.68 10.06
CA ASP A 117 -14.82 8.55 10.34
C ASP A 117 -14.94 9.58 9.21
N GLY A 118 -15.83 9.30 8.26
CA GLY A 118 -16.02 10.10 7.06
C GLY A 118 -14.72 10.32 6.27
N GLU A 119 -14.22 11.56 6.28
CA GLU A 119 -13.01 11.98 5.56
C GLU A 119 -11.70 11.77 6.35
N TYR A 120 -11.79 11.30 7.59
CA TYR A 120 -10.65 11.20 8.51
C TYR A 120 -10.41 9.76 8.96
N ILE A 121 -9.14 9.41 9.08
CA ILE A 121 -8.66 8.21 9.76
C ILE A 121 -8.24 8.64 11.16
N LEU A 122 -8.88 8.03 12.15
CA LEU A 122 -8.69 8.29 13.56
C LEU A 122 -7.90 7.14 14.19
N ARG A 123 -7.03 7.49 15.13
CA ARG A 123 -6.42 6.54 16.07
C ARG A 123 -6.47 7.16 17.46
N GLN A 124 -6.98 6.39 18.43
CA GLN A 124 -6.97 6.81 19.83
C GLN A 124 -5.56 6.65 20.40
N GLN A 125 -5.04 7.71 21.02
CA GLN A 125 -3.81 7.61 21.81
C GLN A 125 -4.12 6.88 23.12
N LEU A 126 -3.29 5.88 23.44
CA LEU A 126 -3.27 5.20 24.75
C LEU A 126 -2.55 6.08 25.78
#